data_AF-A0A7X2IKN1-F1
#
_entry.id   AF-A0A7X2IKN1-F1
#
_cell.length_a   1.000
_cell.length_b   1.000
_cell.length_c   1.000
_cell.angle_alpha   90.00
_cell.angle_beta   90.00
_cell.angle_gamma   90.00
#
_symmetry.space_group_name_H-M   'P 1'
#
loop_
_entity.id
_entity.type
_entity.pdbx_description
1 polymer ?
#
loop_
_entity_poly.entity_id
_entity_poly.type
_entity_poly.pdbx_seq_one_letter_code
_entity_poly.pdbx_strand_id
1 'polypeptide(L)'
;MRAGACLAADASFDVSFDTLLARGAAEREQGNLTLAIDALRAAQALAVGDVQRRQAATELGASLLQARRLEQADAPLHAAYAMAQGQDRARAALALGNLAQLRKQPDAARQAYAEAERLAGGDAGLAL
;
A
#
# COMPACT_ATOMS: atom_id res chain seq x y z
N MET A 1 21.25 49.91 -15.68
CA MET A 1 20.47 49.63 -14.46
C MET A 1 20.07 48.16 -14.48
N ARG A 2 20.63 47.36 -13.57
CA ARG A 2 20.21 45.98 -13.28
C ARG A 2 19.52 46.00 -11.92
N ALA A 3 18.36 45.39 -11.83
CA ALA A 3 17.80 44.62 -10.71
C ALA A 3 16.27 44.61 -10.91
N GLY A 4 15.56 43.49 -10.87
CA GLY A 4 15.96 42.16 -10.45
C GLY A 4 14.70 41.46 -9.96
N ALA A 5 14.45 40.30 -10.56
CA ALA A 5 13.65 39.18 -10.06
C ALA A 5 12.25 39.47 -9.47
N CYS A 6 11.27 39.12 -10.30
CA CYS A 6 9.99 38.56 -9.88
C CYS A 6 10.25 37.40 -8.90
N LEU A 7 10.03 37.61 -7.60
CA LEU A 7 9.93 36.54 -6.60
C LEU A 7 8.53 35.95 -6.72
N ALA A 8 8.33 35.10 -7.74
CA ALA A 8 7.33 34.05 -7.62
C ALA A 8 7.86 33.13 -6.52
N ALA A 9 7.21 33.17 -5.36
CA ALA A 9 7.40 32.15 -4.34
C ALA A 9 7.00 30.83 -4.98
N ASP A 10 7.99 30.03 -5.37
CA ASP A 10 7.81 28.63 -5.67
C ASP A 10 7.18 28.02 -4.42
N ALA A 11 5.86 27.82 -4.47
CA ALA A 11 5.18 26.83 -3.66
C ALA A 11 5.69 25.47 -4.17
N SER A 12 6.94 25.15 -3.83
CA SER A 12 7.41 23.79 -3.82
C SER A 12 6.50 23.06 -2.84
N PHE A 13 5.43 22.47 -3.37
CA PHE A 13 4.82 21.30 -2.74
C PHE A 13 6.01 20.39 -2.48
N ASP A 14 6.45 20.33 -1.23
CA ASP A 14 7.47 19.40 -0.85
C ASP A 14 6.87 18.02 -1.12
N VAL A 15 7.32 17.39 -2.19
CA VAL A 15 6.82 16.09 -2.63
C VAL A 15 7.43 15.10 -1.66
N SER A 16 6.76 14.96 -0.51
CA SER A 16 7.17 14.07 0.56
C SER A 16 6.52 12.71 0.42
N PHE A 17 7.14 11.71 1.05
CA PHE A 17 6.56 10.38 1.20
C PHE A 17 5.13 10.45 1.77
N ASP A 18 4.94 11.18 2.88
CA ASP A 18 3.67 11.23 3.59
C ASP A 18 2.57 11.89 2.75
N THR A 19 2.90 12.97 2.02
CA THR A 19 1.94 13.65 1.14
C THR A 19 1.50 12.74 -0.01
N LEU A 20 2.42 12.00 -0.62
CA LEU A 20 2.10 11.07 -1.70
C LEU A 20 1.33 9.84 -1.20
N LEU A 21 1.67 9.31 -0.04
CA LEU A 21 0.96 8.21 0.59
C LEU A 21 -0.50 8.60 0.90
N ALA A 22 -0.69 9.75 1.55
CA ALA A 22 -2.01 10.26 1.89
C ALA A 22 -2.86 10.57 0.65
N ARG A 23 -2.26 11.20 -0.37
CA ARG A 23 -2.92 11.42 -1.66
C ARG A 23 -3.32 10.10 -2.30
N GLY A 24 -2.42 9.14 -2.34
CA GLY A 24 -2.66 7.81 -2.88
C GLY A 24 -3.86 7.11 -2.24
N ALA A 25 -3.92 7.12 -0.90
CA ALA A 25 -5.03 6.55 -0.15
C ALA A 25 -6.36 7.28 -0.44
N ALA A 26 -6.35 8.61 -0.44
CA ALA A 26 -7.55 9.42 -0.72
C ALA A 26 -8.10 9.18 -2.13
N GLU A 27 -7.23 9.12 -3.14
CA GLU A 27 -7.63 8.82 -4.52
C GLU A 27 -8.19 7.39 -4.65
N ARG A 28 -7.62 6.42 -3.91
CA ARG A 28 -8.15 5.04 -3.87
C ARG A 28 -9.56 4.99 -3.30
N GLU A 29 -9.80 5.69 -2.20
CA GLU A 29 -11.11 5.77 -1.56
C GLU A 29 -12.16 6.44 -2.46
N GLN A 30 -11.75 7.43 -3.25
CA GLN A 30 -12.60 8.09 -4.25
C GLN A 30 -12.81 7.26 -5.52
N GLY A 31 -12.12 6.11 -5.66
CA GLY A 31 -12.19 5.27 -6.85
C GLY A 31 -11.35 5.77 -8.03
N ASN A 32 -10.52 6.80 -7.83
CA ASN A 32 -9.58 7.33 -8.82
C ASN A 32 -8.31 6.46 -8.88
N LEU A 33 -8.48 5.18 -9.23
CA LEU A 33 -7.46 4.15 -9.00
C LEU A 33 -6.15 4.40 -9.76
N THR A 34 -6.20 5.02 -10.94
CA THR A 34 -4.97 5.40 -11.67
C THR A 34 -4.18 6.45 -10.90
N LEU A 35 -4.83 7.51 -10.42
CA LEU A 35 -4.19 8.57 -9.64
C LEU A 35 -3.63 8.04 -8.32
N ALA A 36 -4.37 7.12 -7.68
CA ALA A 36 -3.91 6.42 -6.49
C ALA A 36 -2.62 5.66 -6.75
N ILE A 37 -2.60 4.81 -7.78
CA ILE A 37 -1.43 3.98 -8.14
C ILE A 37 -0.22 4.86 -8.47
N ASP A 38 -0.40 5.94 -9.21
CA ASP A 38 0.70 6.83 -9.59
C ASP A 38 1.31 7.54 -8.38
N ALA A 39 0.47 8.07 -7.48
CA ALA A 39 0.92 8.69 -6.24
C ALA A 39 1.65 7.67 -5.33
N LEU A 40 1.13 6.45 -5.21
CA LEU A 40 1.71 5.42 -4.34
C LEU A 40 3.01 4.83 -4.88
N ARG A 41 3.19 4.78 -6.21
CA ARG A 41 4.49 4.47 -6.82
C ARG A 41 5.52 5.54 -6.52
N ALA A 42 5.13 6.81 -6.59
CA ALA A 42 6.01 7.90 -6.20
C ALA A 42 6.35 7.83 -4.70
N ALA A 43 5.38 7.54 -3.83
CA ALA A 43 5.63 7.31 -2.40
C ALA A 43 6.61 6.14 -2.18
N GLN A 44 6.41 5.02 -2.87
CA GLN A 44 7.32 3.87 -2.80
C GLN A 44 8.75 4.23 -3.21
N ALA A 45 8.93 5.08 -4.21
CA ALA A 45 10.25 5.54 -4.64
C ALA A 45 10.95 6.45 -3.63
N LEU A 46 10.18 7.19 -2.81
CA LEU A 46 10.71 8.04 -1.74
C LEU A 46 10.84 7.34 -0.39
N ALA A 47 10.36 6.10 -0.27
CA ALA A 47 10.30 5.39 1.00
C ALA A 47 11.70 5.11 1.56
N VAL A 48 11.96 5.61 2.77
CA VAL A 48 13.18 5.38 3.53
C VAL A 48 12.88 4.46 4.72
N GLY A 49 13.61 3.35 4.81
CA GLY A 49 13.47 2.37 5.89
C GLY A 49 12.28 1.42 5.73
N ASP A 50 12.10 0.53 6.70
CA ASP A 50 11.14 -0.58 6.57
C ASP A 50 9.69 -0.14 6.75
N VAL A 51 9.44 0.84 7.62
CA VAL A 51 8.08 1.33 7.89
C VAL A 51 7.46 1.95 6.65
N GLN A 52 8.15 2.90 6.02
CA GLN A 52 7.64 3.59 4.83
C GLN A 52 7.50 2.63 3.64
N ARG A 53 8.49 1.74 3.42
CA ARG A 53 8.42 0.73 2.36
C ARG A 53 7.21 -0.19 2.52
N ARG A 54 6.94 -0.64 3.75
CA ARG A 54 5.76 -1.45 4.08
C ARG A 54 4.45 -0.68 3.85
N GLN A 55 4.35 0.56 4.32
CA GLN A 55 3.15 1.39 4.13
C GLN A 55 2.84 1.61 2.65
N ALA A 56 3.82 2.02 1.85
CA ALA A 56 3.65 2.20 0.42
C ALA A 56 3.28 0.89 -0.29
N ALA A 57 3.93 -0.22 0.07
CA ALA A 57 3.62 -1.54 -0.51
C ALA A 57 2.19 -1.99 -0.19
N THR A 58 1.71 -1.78 1.04
CA THR A 58 0.33 -2.10 1.45
C THR A 58 -0.68 -1.32 0.62
N GLU A 59 -0.56 0.01 0.58
CA GLU A 59 -1.51 0.86 -0.15
C GLU A 59 -1.46 0.64 -1.67
N LEU A 60 -0.25 0.46 -2.22
CA LEU A 60 -0.07 0.20 -3.65
C LEU A 60 -0.70 -1.15 -4.03
N GLY A 61 -0.45 -2.20 -3.25
CA GLY A 61 -1.03 -3.53 -3.47
C GLY A 61 -2.56 -3.50 -3.40
N ALA A 62 -3.13 -2.82 -2.41
CA ALA A 62 -4.58 -2.65 -2.28
C ALA A 62 -5.19 -1.90 -3.48
N SER A 63 -4.55 -0.80 -3.91
CA SER A 63 -4.98 -0.02 -5.08
C SER A 63 -4.96 -0.83 -6.37
N LEU A 64 -3.90 -1.64 -6.56
CA LEU A 64 -3.74 -2.49 -7.73
C LEU A 64 -4.78 -3.62 -7.76
N LEU A 65 -5.13 -4.20 -6.61
CA LEU A 65 -6.22 -5.17 -6.49
C LEU A 65 -7.58 -4.57 -6.85
N GLN A 66 -7.89 -3.39 -6.30
CA GLN A 66 -9.13 -2.69 -6.61
C GLN A 66 -9.20 -2.35 -8.11
N ALA A 67 -8.07 -2.03 -8.73
CA ALA A 67 -7.95 -1.76 -10.17
C ALA A 67 -7.90 -3.03 -11.04
N ARG A 68 -8.01 -4.23 -10.46
CA ARG A 68 -7.88 -5.54 -11.14
C ARG A 68 -6.55 -5.73 -11.89
N ARG A 69 -5.49 -5.01 -11.49
CA ARG A 69 -4.13 -5.15 -12.03
C ARG A 69 -3.37 -6.25 -11.29
N LEU A 70 -3.87 -7.48 -11.41
CA LEU A 70 -3.48 -8.61 -10.57
C LEU A 70 -1.99 -8.95 -10.65
N GLU A 71 -1.39 -8.88 -11.83
CA GLU A 71 0.05 -9.14 -12.03
C GLU A 71 0.92 -8.11 -11.29
N GLN A 72 0.53 -6.83 -11.37
CA GLN A 72 1.26 -5.75 -10.72
C GLN A 72 1.07 -5.76 -9.20
N ALA A 73 -0.07 -6.26 -8.70
CA ALA A 73 -0.37 -6.33 -7.28
C ALA A 73 0.49 -7.35 -6.52
N ASP A 74 1.07 -8.33 -7.21
CA ASP A 74 1.76 -9.47 -6.60
C ASP A 74 2.94 -9.05 -5.70
N ALA A 75 3.94 -8.39 -6.30
CA ALA A 75 5.15 -7.96 -5.63
C ALA A 75 4.90 -7.03 -4.44
N PRO A 76 4.10 -5.94 -4.55
CA PRO A 76 3.85 -5.07 -3.41
C PRO A 76 3.09 -5.77 -2.28
N LEU A 77 2.16 -6.67 -2.57
CA LEU A 77 1.44 -7.41 -1.51
C LEU A 77 2.35 -8.42 -0.79
N HIS A 78 3.19 -9.13 -1.52
CA HIS A 78 4.18 -10.03 -0.91
C HIS A 78 5.21 -9.26 -0.08
N ALA A 79 5.68 -8.10 -0.55
CA ALA A 79 6.57 -7.24 0.20
C ALA A 79 5.90 -6.73 1.49
N ALA A 80 4.66 -6.24 1.40
CA ALA A 80 3.88 -5.81 2.56
C ALA A 80 3.73 -6.93 3.59
N TYR A 81 3.38 -8.14 3.15
CA TYR A 81 3.24 -9.31 4.03
C TYR A 81 4.55 -9.70 4.71
N ALA A 82 5.67 -9.73 3.96
CA ALA A 82 6.98 -10.13 4.49
C ALA A 82 7.50 -9.16 5.57
N MET A 83 7.16 -7.87 5.45
CA MET A 83 7.62 -6.83 6.38
C MET A 83 6.67 -6.60 7.56
N ALA A 84 5.44 -7.13 7.50
CA ALA A 84 4.41 -6.86 8.49
C ALA A 84 4.41 -7.86 9.65
N GLN A 85 3.86 -7.42 10.80
CA GLN A 85 3.63 -8.23 11.99
C GLN A 85 2.21 -7.98 12.53
N GLY A 86 1.72 -8.88 13.40
CA GLY A 86 0.41 -8.76 14.05
C GLY A 86 -0.73 -8.47 13.06
N GLN A 87 -1.59 -7.51 13.43
CA GLN A 87 -2.73 -7.08 12.62
C GLN A 87 -2.36 -6.61 11.19
N ASP A 88 -1.21 -5.96 10.99
CA ASP A 88 -0.80 -5.52 9.64
C ASP A 88 -0.46 -6.71 8.75
N ARG A 89 0.11 -7.78 9.32
CA ARG A 89 0.37 -9.02 8.60
C ARG A 89 -0.94 -9.74 8.26
N ALA A 90 -1.93 -9.69 9.15
CA ALA A 90 -3.27 -10.22 8.88
C ALA A 90 -3.93 -9.51 7.69
N ARG A 91 -3.84 -8.17 7.63
CA ARG A 91 -4.37 -7.37 6.51
C ARG A 91 -3.67 -7.71 5.19
N ALA A 92 -2.34 -7.84 5.20
CA ALA A 92 -1.59 -8.24 4.02
C ALA A 92 -1.93 -9.68 3.56
N ALA A 93 -2.13 -10.62 4.50
CA ALA A 93 -2.57 -11.97 4.20
C ALA A 93 -3.97 -11.98 3.55
N LEU A 94 -4.90 -11.17 4.07
CA LEU A 94 -6.23 -11.02 3.49
C LEU A 94 -6.16 -10.48 2.06
N ALA A 95 -5.29 -9.50 1.79
CA ALA A 95 -5.08 -8.98 0.45
C ALA A 95 -4.48 -10.02 -0.51
N LEU A 96 -3.53 -10.84 -0.05
CA LEU A 96 -3.01 -11.97 -0.82
C LEU A 96 -4.09 -13.04 -1.10
N GLY A 97 -4.98 -13.30 -0.14
CA GLY A 97 -6.14 -14.16 -0.34
C GLY A 97 -7.08 -13.63 -1.43
N ASN A 98 -7.35 -12.32 -1.41
CA ASN A 98 -8.12 -11.65 -2.46
C ASN A 98 -7.44 -11.75 -3.83
N LEU A 99 -6.12 -11.58 -3.90
CA LEU A 99 -5.36 -11.77 -5.13
C LEU A 99 -5.53 -13.18 -5.69
N ALA A 100 -5.32 -14.19 -4.84
CA ALA A 100 -5.44 -15.60 -5.21
C ALA A 100 -6.87 -15.93 -5.67
N GLN A 101 -7.88 -15.43 -4.96
CA GLN A 101 -9.28 -15.61 -5.34
C GLN A 101 -9.58 -15.02 -6.73
N LEU A 102 -9.11 -13.80 -7.00
CA LEU A 102 -9.27 -13.15 -8.31
C LEU A 102 -8.52 -13.86 -9.43
N ARG A 103 -7.41 -14.52 -9.11
CA ARG A 103 -6.66 -15.39 -10.02
C ARG A 103 -7.23 -16.80 -10.16
N LYS A 104 -8.36 -17.09 -9.51
CA LYS A 104 -8.99 -18.43 -9.50
C LYS A 104 -8.06 -19.52 -8.93
N GLN A 105 -7.34 -19.17 -7.87
CA GLN A 105 -6.44 -20.06 -7.12
C GLN A 105 -7.06 -20.35 -5.74
N PRO A 106 -8.09 -21.22 -5.66
CA PRO A 106 -8.89 -21.39 -4.45
C PRO A 106 -8.09 -21.94 -3.26
N ASP A 107 -7.10 -22.79 -3.50
CA ASP A 107 -6.26 -23.34 -2.43
C ASP A 107 -5.39 -22.27 -1.78
N ALA A 108 -4.73 -21.45 -2.60
CA ALA A 108 -3.93 -20.33 -2.12
C ALA A 108 -4.80 -19.28 -1.41
N ALA A 109 -5.99 -19.00 -1.92
CA ALA A 109 -6.94 -18.09 -1.27
C ALA A 109 -7.34 -18.59 0.11
N ARG A 110 -7.72 -19.88 0.23
CA ARG A 110 -8.09 -20.50 1.51
C ARG A 110 -6.95 -20.44 2.52
N GLN A 111 -5.72 -20.77 2.11
CA GLN A 111 -4.55 -20.69 2.99
C GLN A 111 -4.30 -19.27 3.50
N ALA A 112 -4.35 -18.28 2.61
CA ALA A 112 -4.11 -16.90 2.96
C ALA A 112 -5.21 -16.32 3.88
N TYR A 113 -6.48 -16.67 3.66
CA TYR A 113 -7.58 -16.26 4.54
C TYR A 113 -7.49 -16.90 5.92
N ALA A 114 -7.21 -18.21 6.00
CA ALA A 114 -7.02 -18.90 7.28
C ALA A 114 -5.86 -18.28 8.09
N GLU A 115 -4.77 -17.91 7.41
CA GLU A 115 -3.66 -17.21 8.04
C GLU A 115 -4.06 -15.81 8.54
N ALA A 116 -4.83 -15.05 7.74
CA ALA A 116 -5.34 -13.75 8.16
C ALA A 116 -6.21 -13.85 9.41
N GLU A 117 -7.12 -14.83 9.47
CA GLU A 117 -7.97 -15.10 10.63
C GLU A 117 -7.15 -15.49 11.87
N ARG A 118 -6.17 -16.38 11.70
CA ARG A 118 -5.28 -16.81 12.79
C ARG A 118 -4.49 -15.62 13.37
N LEU A 119 -3.98 -14.75 12.51
CA LEU A 119 -3.24 -13.54 12.93
C LEU A 119 -4.16 -12.51 13.60
N ALA A 120 -5.39 -12.33 13.09
CA ALA A 120 -6.36 -11.42 13.67
C ALA A 120 -6.95 -11.91 15.01
N GLY A 121 -7.12 -13.23 15.17
CA GLY A 121 -7.57 -13.85 16.42
C GLY A 121 -6.44 -14.11 17.43
N GLY A 122 -5.19 -14.16 16.97
CA GLY A 122 -4.01 -14.36 17.82
C GLY A 122 -3.63 -13.16 18.69
N ASP A 123 -4.03 -11.94 18.32
CA ASP A 123 -3.88 -10.74 19.17
C ASP A 123 -4.86 -10.74 20.37
N ALA A 124 -5.92 -11.56 20.34
CA ALA A 124 -6.77 -11.80 21.51
C ALA A 124 -6.16 -12.81 22.50
N GLY A 125 -5.11 -13.54 22.10
CA GLY A 125 -4.49 -14.63 22.86
C GLY A 125 -3.14 -14.32 23.50
N LEU A 126 -2.63 -13.08 23.38
CA LEU A 126 -1.42 -12.63 24.08
C LEU A 126 -1.71 -11.94 25.42
N ALA A 127 -2.94 -12.09 25.95
CA ALA A 127 -3.25 -11.86 27.35
C ALA A 127 -3.08 -13.18 28.13
N LEU A 128 -1.84 -13.51 28.46
CA LEU A 128 -1.50 -14.42 29.57
C LEU A 128 -0.78 -13.62 30.65
#